data_AF-A0A535AW44-F1
#
_entry.id   AF-A0A535AW44-F1
#
_cell.length_a   1.000
_cell.length_b   1.000
_cell.length_c   1.000
_cell.angle_alpha   90.00
_cell.angle_beta   90.00
_cell.angle_gamma   90.00
#
_symmetry.space_group_name_H-M   'P 1'
#
loop_
_entity.id
_entity.type
_entity.pdbx_description
1 polymer ?
#
loop_
_entity_poly.entity_id
_entity_poly.type
_entity_poly.pdbx_seq_one_letter_code
_entity_poly.pdbx_strand_id
1 'polypeptide(L)' 'MWMFKETNFAKVAEGKGCFGIRVEKPDELRSALQRAFSFGRLAVIDAVSDYKALHPRAWA' A
#
# COMPACT_ATOMS: atom_id res chain seq x y z
N MET A 1 -18.11 3.39 -13.23
CA MET A 1 -17.27 2.88 -12.12
C MET A 1 -17.12 4.01 -11.13
N TRP A 2 -17.66 3.90 -9.92
CA TRP A 2 -17.40 4.89 -8.87
C TRP A 2 -16.00 4.60 -8.30
N MET A 3 -15.08 5.55 -8.43
CA MET A 3 -13.74 5.44 -7.85
C MET A 3 -13.57 6.51 -6.79
N PHE A 4 -12.96 6.15 -5.68
CA PHE A 4 -12.51 7.12 -4.69
C PHE A 4 -11.41 7.99 -5.29
N LYS A 5 -11.28 9.21 -4.76
CA LYS A 5 -10.18 10.09 -5.15
C LYS A 5 -8.85 9.46 -4.73
N GLU A 6 -7.85 9.56 -5.59
CA GLU A 6 -6.50 9.13 -5.26
C GLU A 6 -6.01 9.85 -4.00
N THR A 7 -5.61 9.07 -3.00
CA THR A 7 -5.19 9.56 -1.68
C THR A 7 -3.89 8.84 -1.30
N ASN A 8 -2.93 9.59 -0.77
CA ASN A 8 -1.68 9.03 -0.28
C ASN A 8 -1.83 8.69 1.22
N PHE A 9 -2.05 7.42 1.52
CA PHE A 9 -2.27 6.97 2.90
C PHE A 9 -0.97 6.95 3.71
N ALA A 10 0.18 6.80 3.05
CA ALA A 10 1.48 6.89 3.70
C ALA A 10 1.69 8.28 4.35
N LYS A 11 1.34 9.36 3.65
CA LYS A 11 1.40 10.73 4.18
C LYS A 11 0.46 10.96 5.37
N VAL A 12 -0.73 10.36 5.33
CA VAL A 12 -1.68 10.40 6.45
C VAL A 12 -1.09 9.71 7.68
N ALA A 13 -0.45 8.55 7.49
CA ALA A 13 0.20 7.79 8.56
C ALA A 13 1.41 8.54 9.17
N GLU A 14 2.23 9.17 8.33
CA GLU A 14 3.34 10.03 8.77
C GLU A 14 2.84 11.18 9.66
N GLY A 15 1.72 11.81 9.30
CA GLY A 15 1.08 12.86 10.11
C GLY A 15 0.57 12.40 11.48
N LYS A 16 0.51 11.09 11.73
CA LYS A 16 0.16 10.48 13.01
C LYS A 16 1.37 9.89 13.74
N GLY A 17 2.60 10.13 13.24
CA GLY A 17 3.83 9.62 13.83
C GLY A 17 4.11 8.14 13.55
N CYS A 18 3.43 7.55 12.56
CA CYS A 18 3.67 6.19 12.07
C CYS A 18 4.65 6.21 10.90
N PHE A 19 5.30 5.08 10.64
CA PHE A 19 6.08 4.91 9.41
C PHE A 19 5.14 4.71 8.23
N GLY A 20 5.08 5.69 7.33
CA GLY A 20 4.32 5.58 6.07
C GLY A 20 5.25 5.30 4.91
N ILE A 21 4.93 4.32 4.08
CA ILE A 21 5.63 4.07 2.81
C ILE A 21 4.60 3.80 1.71
N ARG A 22 4.77 4.47 0.55
CA ARG A 22 3.97 4.22 -0.65
C ARG A 22 4.75 3.35 -1.62
N VAL A 23 4.10 2.34 -2.16
CA VAL A 23 4.64 1.37 -3.12
C VAL A 23 3.83 1.52 -4.40
N GLU A 24 4.49 1.95 -5.47
CA GLU A 24 3.85 2.12 -6.78
C GLU A 24 4.31 1.05 -7.78
N LYS A 25 5.45 0.40 -7.52
CA LYS A 25 5.97 -0.70 -8.33
C LYS A 25 5.97 -2.01 -7.55
N PRO A 26 5.58 -3.14 -8.17
CA PRO A 26 5.56 -4.45 -7.50
C PRO A 26 6.90 -4.84 -6.87
N ASP A 27 8.02 -4.53 -7.52
CA ASP A 27 9.37 -4.87 -7.05
C ASP A 27 9.77 -4.17 -5.75
N GLU A 28 9.16 -3.00 -5.47
CA GLU A 28 9.44 -2.22 -4.26
C GLU A 28 8.79 -2.83 -3.01
N LEU A 29 7.74 -3.64 -3.19
CA LEU A 29 6.94 -4.19 -2.09
C LEU A 29 7.77 -5.00 -1.09
N ARG A 30 8.69 -5.84 -1.59
CA ARG A 30 9.56 -6.65 -0.74
C ARG A 30 10.43 -5.77 0.16
N SER A 31 11.04 -4.75 -0.41
CA SER A 31 11.89 -3.80 0.33
C SER A 31 11.08 -2.96 1.32
N ALA A 32 9.84 -2.62 0.97
CA ALA A 32 8.94 -1.85 1.83
C ALA A 32 8.49 -2.65 3.05
N LEU A 33 8.16 -3.93 2.85
CA LEU A 33 7.85 -4.86 3.93
C LEU A 33 9.05 -5.04 4.87
N GLN A 34 10.25 -5.25 4.34
CA GLN A 34 11.47 -5.35 5.16
C GLN A 34 11.69 -4.09 6.02
N ARG A 35 11.54 -2.90 5.42
CA ARG A 35 11.65 -1.62 6.15
C ARG A 35 10.58 -1.48 7.23
N ALA A 36 9.33 -1.85 6.92
CA ALA A 36 8.22 -1.79 7.86
C ALA A 36 8.42 -2.73 9.06
N PHE A 37 8.87 -3.98 8.82
CA PHE A 37 9.18 -4.92 9.91
C PHE A 37 10.36 -4.47 10.76
N SER A 38 11.40 -3.88 10.15
CA SER A 38 12.56 -3.35 10.88
C SER A 38 12.28 -2.06 11.65
N PHE A 39 11.21 -1.32 11.32
CA PHE A 39 10.87 -0.07 12.01
C PHE A 39 10.47 -0.29 13.49
N GLY A 40 10.00 -1.49 13.85
CA GLY A 40 9.72 -1.86 15.24
C GLY A 40 8.58 -1.09 15.91
N ARG A 41 7.79 -0.34 15.14
CA ARG A 41 6.59 0.41 15.58
C ARG A 41 5.51 0.34 14.51
N LEU A 42 4.41 1.06 14.70
CA LEU A 42 3.30 1.13 13.75
C LEU A 42 3.78 1.63 12.37
N ALA A 43 3.47 0.82 11.35
CA ALA A 43 3.81 1.08 9.96
C ALA A 43 2.56 0.92 9.07
N VAL A 44 2.44 1.78 8.07
CA VAL A 44 1.41 1.74 7.02
C VAL A 44 2.12 1.64 5.68
N ILE A 45 1.75 0.61 4.91
CA ILE A 45 2.20 0.41 3.54
C ILE A 45 1.01 0.72 2.62
N ASP A 46 1.13 1.80 1.85
CA ASP A 46 0.17 2.21 0.83
C ASP A 46 0.58 1.59 -0.52
N ALA A 47 -0.05 0.47 -0.89
CA ALA A 47 0.27 -0.27 -2.11
C ALA A 47 -0.73 0.07 -3.24
N VAL A 48 -0.26 0.80 -4.24
CA VAL A 48 -1.06 1.12 -5.43
C VAL A 48 -1.14 -0.12 -6.32
N SER A 49 -2.35 -0.54 -6.67
CA SER A 49 -2.60 -1.71 -7.51
C SER A 49 -3.46 -1.35 -8.72
N ASP A 50 -3.33 -2.13 -9.80
CA ASP A 50 -4.15 -1.96 -10.98
C ASP A 50 -5.55 -2.55 -10.73
N TYR A 51 -6.57 -1.69 -10.74
CA TYR A 51 -7.96 -2.11 -10.54
C TYR A 51 -8.49 -3.04 -11.65
N LYS A 52 -7.83 -3.06 -12.82
CA LYS A 52 -8.19 -3.97 -13.93
C LYS A 52 -7.63 -5.38 -13.74
N ALA A 53 -6.69 -5.57 -12.82
CA ALA A 53 -6.10 -6.87 -12.49
C ALA A 53 -7.06 -7.69 -11.62
N LEU A 54 -8.21 -8.04 -12.19
CA LEU A 54 -9.25 -8.82 -11.53
C LEU A 54 -8.87 -10.30 -11.52
N HIS A 55 -8.98 -10.92 -10.35
CA HIS A 55 -8.85 -12.38 -10.23
C HIS A 55 -9.98 -13.07 -11.04
N PRO A 56 -9.71 -14.23 -11.67
CA PRO A 56 -10.77 -15.06 -12.27
C PRO A 56 -11.92 -15.31 -11.28
N ARG A 57 -13.16 -15.38 -11.75
CA ARG A 57 -14.27 -15.70 -10.84
C ARG A 57 -14.03 -17.07 -10.22
N ALA A 58 -14.27 -17.17 -8.90
CA ALA A 58 -14.00 -18.39 -8.14
C ALA A 58 -14.86 -19.59 -8.61
N TRP A 59 -15.99 -19.32 -9.28
CA TRP A 59 -16.85 -20.31 -9.91
C TRP A 59 -17.38 -19.74 -11.24
N ALA A 60 -17.61 -20.64 -12.20
CA ALA A 60 -18.10 -20.35 -13.55
C ALA A 60 -19.50 -20.95 -13.74
#